data_AF-S7N3J0-F1
#
_entry.id   AF-S7N3J0-F1
#
_cell.length_a   1.000
_cell.length_b   1.000
_cell.length_c   1.000
_cell.angle_alpha   90.00
_cell.angle_beta   90.00
_cell.angle_gamma   90.00
#
_symmetry.space_group_name_H-M   'P 1'
#
loop_
_entity.id
_entity.type
_entity.pdbx_description
1 polymer ?
#
loop_
_entity_poly.entity_id
_entity_poly.type
_entity_poly.pdbx_seq_one_letter_code
_entity_poly.pdbx_strand_id
1 'polypeptide(L)'
;MPEELRSLWLNDLKSVAPASEPLAGGVGGSETPARAVSAAGALSVGRPHCTASQREGRFLTKRLSAHTDAAGEVLLERRGCAGVITLNRPKALNALNLSMIRQIYPQLKRWEQDPETFLIIIKGAGEKAFCAGGDIREVVKGDRKISQDFFREEYVLNNAIDSCQKPYIAFIHGITMGGGVGLSVHGLFRVATEKSLFAMPETAIGLFPDVGGGYFLPRLQGRLGYFLALTGFRLKGRDVYRAGIATHFVDSEKLSLLEEDLLSLKSPSKEKIADVLETYHAKSKVDEGKAFALEEHLGRINSCFSANTVEQIIENLQQDGSPFALEQLKVINKMSPTSLKITLRQLTEGSSKTLKDVLTMEYRLSQACVGGHDFPEGVRAVLIDKDQSPKWKPASLAEVTDEAVSSYFKSLGSNDLKL
;
A
#
# COMPACT_ATOMS: atom_id res chain seq x y z
N MET A 1 -20.92 17.94 16.67
CA MET A 1 -19.47 17.69 16.50
C MET A 1 -18.81 19.07 16.38
N PRO A 2 -17.75 19.40 17.13
CA PRO A 2 -17.01 20.64 16.92
C PRO A 2 -16.30 20.63 15.56
N GLU A 3 -16.32 21.74 14.83
CA GLU A 3 -15.85 21.86 13.44
C GLU A 3 -14.36 21.54 13.25
N GLU A 4 -13.54 21.71 14.29
CA GLU A 4 -12.08 21.49 14.25
C GLU A 4 -11.67 20.01 14.12
N LEU A 5 -12.50 19.06 14.58
CA LEU A 5 -12.23 17.63 14.43
C LEU A 5 -12.67 17.07 13.07
N ARG A 6 -13.55 17.78 12.35
CA ARG A 6 -13.98 17.42 10.99
C ARG A 6 -12.90 17.72 9.97
N SER A 7 -12.15 18.81 10.18
CA SER A 7 -11.09 19.26 9.28
C SER A 7 -9.87 18.34 9.33
N LEU A 8 -9.51 17.80 10.51
CA LEU A 8 -8.43 16.81 10.65
C LEU A 8 -8.75 15.49 9.94
N TRP A 9 -9.98 14.99 10.08
CA TRP A 9 -10.43 13.75 9.41
C TRP A 9 -10.57 13.90 7.88
N LEU A 10 -11.00 15.07 7.40
CA LEU A 10 -11.11 15.37 5.96
C LEU A 10 -9.77 15.69 5.29
N ASN A 11 -8.81 16.27 6.01
CA ASN A 11 -7.48 16.59 5.46
C ASN A 11 -6.59 15.34 5.32
N ASP A 12 -6.73 14.35 6.21
CA ASP A 12 -5.96 13.11 6.15
C ASP A 12 -6.34 12.22 4.95
N LEU A 13 -7.60 12.25 4.48
CA LEU A 13 -8.07 11.46 3.34
C LEU A 13 -7.78 12.12 1.97
N LYS A 14 -7.66 13.45 1.91
CA LYS A 14 -7.25 14.16 0.69
C LYS A 14 -5.81 13.89 0.28
N SER A 15 -4.97 13.42 1.21
CA SER A 15 -3.55 13.12 0.95
C SER A 15 -3.29 11.96 -0.01
N VAL A 16 -4.32 11.18 -0.36
CA VAL A 16 -4.25 9.99 -1.26
C VAL A 16 -4.83 10.28 -2.66
N ALA A 17 -5.45 11.44 -2.91
CA ALA A 17 -5.96 11.79 -4.24
C ALA A 17 -4.99 12.75 -4.97
N PRO A 18 -4.55 12.46 -6.22
CA PRO A 18 -3.89 13.47 -7.02
C PRO A 18 -4.87 14.62 -7.28
N ALA A 19 -4.44 15.85 -7.00
CA ALA A 19 -5.20 17.05 -7.31
C ALA A 19 -5.29 17.21 -8.84
N SER A 20 -6.51 17.26 -9.37
CA SER A 20 -6.78 17.73 -10.73
C SER A 20 -7.58 19.03 -10.63
N GLU A 21 -6.99 20.14 -11.09
CA GLU A 21 -7.70 21.41 -11.25
C GLU A 21 -8.73 21.29 -12.39
N PRO A 22 -9.93 21.88 -12.26
CA PRO A 22 -10.87 21.93 -13.36
C PRO A 22 -10.47 23.01 -14.37
N LEU A 23 -10.36 22.60 -15.64
CA LEU A 23 -10.36 23.50 -16.79
C LEU A 23 -11.75 24.16 -16.90
N ALA A 24 -11.83 25.46 -16.61
CA ALA A 24 -13.01 26.26 -16.87
C ALA A 24 -13.04 26.64 -18.36
N GLY A 25 -13.98 26.05 -19.11
CA GLY A 25 -14.41 26.54 -20.42
C GLY A 25 -15.59 27.50 -20.27
N GLY A 26 -15.48 28.68 -20.88
CA GLY A 26 -16.59 29.64 -21.01
C GLY A 26 -16.39 30.48 -22.27
N VAL A 27 -17.35 30.40 -23.18
CA VAL A 27 -17.39 31.07 -24.50
C VAL A 27 -18.35 32.26 -24.44
N GLY A 28 -17.91 33.42 -24.94
CA GLY A 28 -18.71 34.30 -25.83
C GLY A 28 -19.39 35.56 -25.26
N GLY A 29 -19.16 36.70 -25.95
CA GLY A 29 -20.04 37.89 -26.02
C GLY A 29 -19.48 39.17 -25.38
N SER A 30 -18.58 39.91 -26.04
CA SER A 30 -18.86 41.13 -26.84
C SER A 30 -19.58 42.28 -26.11
N GLU A 31 -18.84 43.35 -25.81
CA GLU A 31 -19.13 44.75 -26.22
C GLU A 31 -18.13 45.73 -25.55
N THR A 32 -17.54 46.61 -26.37
CA THR A 32 -16.89 47.89 -26.01
C THR A 32 -17.73 49.00 -26.68
N PRO A 33 -17.57 50.33 -26.42
CA PRO A 33 -16.36 51.03 -25.93
C PRO A 33 -16.57 52.31 -25.06
N ALA A 34 -15.47 52.92 -24.59
CA ALA A 34 -15.00 54.26 -25.00
C ALA A 34 -14.36 55.15 -23.89
N ARG A 35 -13.37 55.94 -24.36
CA ARG A 35 -12.72 57.18 -23.84
C ARG A 35 -11.56 57.01 -22.84
N ALA A 36 -10.32 57.28 -23.28
CA ALA A 36 -9.60 58.58 -23.40
C ALA A 36 -8.98 58.99 -22.04
N VAL A 37 -7.70 59.37 -21.91
CA VAL A 37 -7.11 60.67 -22.29
C VAL A 37 -5.57 60.67 -22.06
N SER A 38 -4.86 61.41 -22.94
CA SER A 38 -3.55 62.14 -22.87
C SER A 38 -2.22 61.39 -22.59
N ALA A 39 -1.21 61.47 -23.47
CA ALA A 39 -0.24 62.54 -23.82
C ALA A 39 0.94 62.61 -22.81
N ALA A 40 2.21 62.87 -23.13
CA ALA A 40 2.91 63.42 -24.30
C ALA A 40 4.40 62.96 -24.25
N GLY A 41 5.09 62.86 -25.40
CA GLY A 41 6.22 63.76 -25.75
C GLY A 41 7.51 62.96 -25.98
N ALA A 42 7.92 62.68 -27.23
CA ALA A 42 8.78 63.48 -28.12
C ALA A 42 10.30 63.38 -27.77
N LEU A 43 11.08 62.63 -28.56
CA LEU A 43 12.04 63.10 -29.61
C LEU A 43 13.43 63.49 -29.00
N SER A 44 14.63 63.20 -29.54
CA SER A 44 15.07 62.57 -30.79
C SER A 44 16.63 62.54 -30.90
N VAL A 45 17.14 61.59 -31.69
CA VAL A 45 18.38 61.56 -32.57
C VAL A 45 19.81 61.67 -31.98
N GLY A 46 20.66 60.71 -32.40
CA GLY A 46 22.13 60.90 -32.54
C GLY A 46 22.89 59.60 -32.90
N ARG A 47 23.55 59.53 -34.07
CA ARG A 47 24.52 58.51 -34.57
C ARG A 47 25.91 59.21 -34.72
N PRO A 48 27.06 58.58 -35.10
CA PRO A 48 27.52 57.16 -35.10
C PRO A 48 29.02 56.92 -34.66
N HIS A 49 29.48 55.66 -34.75
CA HIS A 49 30.88 55.10 -34.78
C HIS A 49 31.64 55.02 -33.42
N CYS A 50 32.42 53.99 -33.02
CA CYS A 50 33.34 53.08 -33.72
C CYS A 50 33.64 51.78 -32.90
N THR A 51 34.08 50.73 -33.61
CA THR A 51 34.97 49.58 -33.26
C THR A 51 34.70 48.55 -32.13
N ALA A 52 34.60 47.28 -32.60
CA ALA A 52 35.36 46.07 -32.19
C ALA A 52 35.03 45.25 -30.91
N SER A 53 34.77 43.96 -31.20
CA SER A 53 35.26 42.74 -30.52
C SER A 53 34.45 42.08 -29.38
N GLN A 54 34.47 40.74 -29.43
CA GLN A 54 34.01 39.71 -28.46
C GLN A 54 32.51 39.36 -28.53
N ARG A 55 32.12 38.33 -29.30
CA ARG A 55 32.14 36.87 -29.02
C ARG A 55 31.35 36.45 -27.77
N GLU A 56 30.38 35.57 -28.08
CA GLU A 56 29.73 34.56 -27.26
C GLU A 56 28.53 34.98 -26.40
N GLY A 57 27.38 34.36 -26.70
CA GLY A 57 26.25 34.26 -25.78
C GLY A 57 24.88 34.54 -26.39
N ARG A 58 24.38 33.64 -27.23
CA ARG A 58 22.95 33.24 -27.36
C ARG A 58 22.73 32.54 -28.68
N PHE A 59 22.42 31.25 -28.63
CA PHE A 59 21.40 30.56 -29.43
C PHE A 59 21.50 29.07 -29.10
N LEU A 60 20.51 28.55 -28.38
CA LEU A 60 19.92 27.21 -28.51
C LEU A 60 19.00 26.96 -27.30
N THR A 61 17.88 27.67 -27.27
CA THR A 61 16.64 27.17 -26.69
C THR A 61 16.05 26.13 -27.65
N LYS A 62 15.41 25.10 -27.07
CA LYS A 62 14.69 23.96 -27.68
C LYS A 62 15.53 22.76 -28.12
N ARG A 63 15.74 21.83 -27.18
CA ARG A 63 15.42 20.38 -27.34
C ARG A 63 15.69 19.63 -26.04
N LEU A 64 14.82 19.82 -25.05
CA LEU A 64 14.66 18.88 -23.92
C LEU A 64 13.17 18.84 -23.58
N SER A 65 12.41 18.22 -24.47
CA SER A 65 11.04 17.79 -24.23
C SER A 65 10.79 16.63 -25.18
N ALA A 66 10.22 15.55 -24.63
CA ALA A 66 10.03 14.22 -25.20
C ALA A 66 11.25 13.27 -25.04
N HIS A 67 11.38 12.68 -23.85
CA HIS A 67 11.73 11.27 -23.62
C HIS A 67 11.71 10.97 -22.10
N THR A 68 10.53 10.77 -21.51
CA THR A 68 10.40 10.27 -20.12
C THR A 68 9.37 9.15 -19.96
N ASP A 69 9.05 8.43 -21.04
CA ASP A 69 8.15 7.26 -21.00
C ASP A 69 8.89 5.93 -21.21
N ALA A 70 10.21 5.87 -20.94
CA ALA A 70 11.04 4.69 -21.27
C ALA A 70 11.56 3.89 -20.06
N ALA A 71 11.17 4.22 -18.82
CA ALA A 71 11.54 3.42 -17.65
C ALA A 71 10.42 2.43 -17.30
N GLY A 72 10.73 1.13 -17.17
CA GLY A 72 9.76 0.08 -16.86
C GLY A 72 9.05 0.28 -15.52
N GLU A 73 7.87 -0.33 -15.38
CA GLU A 73 7.02 -0.25 -14.17
C GLU A 73 7.64 -0.89 -12.93
N VAL A 74 8.60 -1.79 -13.13
CA VAL A 74 9.50 -2.31 -12.11
C VAL A 74 10.92 -2.31 -12.68
N LEU A 75 11.89 -1.91 -11.88
CA LEU A 75 13.30 -1.96 -12.23
C LEU A 75 13.92 -3.15 -11.50
N LEU A 76 14.57 -4.02 -12.27
CA LEU A 76 15.22 -5.22 -11.78
C LEU A 76 16.69 -5.12 -12.14
N GLU A 77 17.54 -5.00 -11.14
CA GLU A 77 18.98 -4.84 -11.34
C GLU A 77 19.77 -5.66 -10.33
N ARG A 78 21.02 -6.00 -10.68
CA ARG A 78 21.97 -6.56 -9.73
C ARG A 78 23.01 -5.51 -9.39
N ARG A 79 23.22 -5.26 -8.10
CA ARG A 79 24.24 -4.33 -7.58
C ARG A 79 25.14 -5.10 -6.62
N GLY A 80 26.39 -5.32 -7.03
CA GLY A 80 27.31 -6.16 -6.27
C GLY A 80 26.77 -7.59 -6.14
N CYS A 81 26.56 -8.03 -4.90
CA CYS A 81 25.99 -9.35 -4.58
C CYS A 81 24.47 -9.34 -4.35
N ALA A 82 23.80 -8.20 -4.53
CA ALA A 82 22.37 -8.07 -4.26
C ALA A 82 21.54 -7.97 -5.55
N GLY A 83 20.41 -8.70 -5.59
CA GLY A 83 19.31 -8.41 -6.50
C GLY A 83 18.44 -7.28 -5.95
N VAL A 84 18.13 -6.27 -6.75
CA VAL A 84 17.34 -5.11 -6.32
C VAL A 84 16.08 -5.00 -7.18
N ILE A 85 14.93 -5.01 -6.52
CA ILE A 85 13.60 -4.81 -7.08
C ILE A 85 13.15 -3.40 -6.69
N THR A 86 12.99 -2.51 -7.65
CA THR A 86 12.40 -1.18 -7.42
C THR A 86 11.04 -1.10 -8.09
N LEU A 87 9.97 -1.03 -7.30
CA LEU A 87 8.61 -0.76 -7.79
C LEU A 87 8.58 0.68 -8.32
N ASN A 88 8.31 0.88 -9.61
CA ASN A 88 8.58 2.14 -10.29
C ASN A 88 7.33 2.74 -10.95
N ARG A 89 6.24 2.81 -10.19
CA ARG A 89 5.00 3.51 -10.56
C ARG A 89 4.65 4.59 -9.51
N PRO A 90 5.54 5.55 -9.20
CA PRO A 90 5.35 6.48 -8.08
C PRO A 90 4.09 7.36 -8.21
N LYS A 91 3.66 7.68 -9.44
CA LYS A 91 2.41 8.41 -9.71
C LYS A 91 1.15 7.63 -9.31
N ALA A 92 1.23 6.29 -9.32
CA ALA A 92 0.20 5.37 -8.87
C ALA A 92 0.49 4.81 -7.47
N LEU A 93 1.35 5.48 -6.69
CA LEU A 93 1.79 5.03 -5.36
C LEU A 93 2.36 3.61 -5.36
N ASN A 94 3.05 3.25 -6.45
CA ASN A 94 3.65 1.94 -6.68
C ASN A 94 2.66 0.78 -6.58
N ALA A 95 1.38 1.01 -6.93
CA ALA A 95 0.37 -0.04 -6.97
C ALA A 95 0.81 -1.21 -7.88
N LEU A 96 0.69 -2.43 -7.36
CA LEU A 96 1.16 -3.66 -8.00
C LEU A 96 0.16 -4.11 -9.07
N ASN A 97 0.60 -4.18 -10.33
CA ASN A 97 -0.19 -4.73 -11.42
C ASN A 97 0.35 -6.09 -11.90
N LEU A 98 -0.40 -6.76 -12.78
CA LEU A 98 -0.04 -8.07 -13.31
C LEU A 98 1.29 -8.06 -14.08
N SER A 99 1.59 -6.98 -14.80
CA SER A 99 2.85 -6.79 -15.53
C SER A 99 4.06 -6.82 -14.59
N MET A 100 3.98 -6.11 -13.46
CA MET A 100 5.02 -6.10 -12.44
C MET A 100 5.18 -7.48 -11.80
N ILE A 101 4.08 -8.16 -11.44
CA ILE A 101 4.12 -9.53 -10.88
C ILE A 101 4.87 -10.48 -11.83
N ARG A 102 4.53 -10.44 -13.12
CA ARG A 102 5.14 -11.27 -14.18
C ARG A 102 6.60 -10.96 -14.45
N GLN A 103 7.09 -9.78 -14.04
CA GLN A 103 8.50 -9.43 -14.10
C GLN A 103 9.24 -9.86 -12.82
N ILE A 104 8.66 -9.60 -11.65
CA ILE A 104 9.27 -9.87 -10.34
C ILE A 104 9.42 -11.37 -10.11
N TYR A 105 8.36 -12.16 -10.29
CA TYR A 105 8.36 -13.58 -9.98
C TYR A 105 9.48 -14.38 -10.68
N PRO A 106 9.61 -14.36 -12.02
CA PRO A 106 10.68 -15.11 -12.68
C PRO A 106 12.07 -14.60 -12.30
N GLN A 107 12.22 -13.29 -12.01
CA GLN A 107 13.51 -12.74 -11.60
C GLN A 107 13.90 -13.18 -10.18
N LEU A 108 12.94 -13.22 -9.25
CA LEU A 108 13.13 -13.78 -7.92
C LEU A 108 13.63 -15.22 -8.01
N LYS A 109 13.00 -16.04 -8.86
CA LYS A 109 13.40 -17.44 -9.09
C LYS A 109 14.78 -17.58 -9.73
N ARG A 110 15.19 -16.67 -10.60
CA ARG A 110 16.56 -16.64 -11.14
C ARG A 110 17.58 -16.31 -10.05
N TRP A 111 17.32 -15.31 -9.21
CA TRP A 111 18.23 -14.93 -8.13
C TRP A 111 18.33 -15.96 -7.01
N GLU A 112 17.27 -16.73 -6.74
CA GLU A 112 17.34 -17.89 -5.82
C GLU A 112 18.41 -18.90 -6.27
N GLN A 113 18.53 -19.14 -7.57
CA GLN A 113 19.47 -20.11 -8.15
C GLN A 113 20.83 -19.50 -8.52
N ASP A 114 20.97 -18.17 -8.48
CA ASP A 114 22.22 -17.50 -8.83
C ASP A 114 23.22 -17.63 -7.66
N PRO A 115 24.38 -18.31 -7.84
CA PRO A 115 25.40 -18.41 -6.79
C PRO A 115 26.02 -17.06 -6.45
N GLU A 116 25.90 -16.09 -7.35
CA GLU A 116 26.49 -14.77 -7.21
C GLU A 116 25.53 -13.73 -6.59
N THR A 117 24.26 -14.10 -6.38
CA THR A 117 23.28 -13.29 -5.65
C THR A 117 23.12 -13.82 -4.23
N PHE A 118 23.43 -12.99 -3.23
CA PHE A 118 23.45 -13.37 -1.81
C PHE A 118 22.30 -12.78 -1.00
N LEU A 119 21.70 -11.70 -1.47
CA LEU A 119 20.51 -11.09 -0.88
C LEU A 119 19.63 -10.45 -1.94
N ILE A 120 18.38 -10.21 -1.60
CA ILE A 120 17.38 -9.57 -2.46
C ILE A 120 16.76 -8.41 -1.68
N ILE A 121 16.78 -7.22 -2.26
CA ILE A 121 16.15 -6.02 -1.70
C ILE A 121 14.94 -5.65 -2.56
N ILE A 122 13.80 -5.38 -1.93
CA ILE A 122 12.67 -4.73 -2.57
C ILE A 122 12.43 -3.34 -1.98
N LYS A 123 12.21 -2.35 -2.84
CA LYS A 123 11.90 -0.97 -2.45
C LYS A 123 10.92 -0.31 -3.43
N GLY A 124 10.30 0.78 -3.00
CA GLY A 124 9.47 1.64 -3.86
C GLY A 124 10.26 2.83 -4.40
N ALA A 125 9.99 3.24 -5.63
CA ALA A 125 10.48 4.50 -6.19
C ALA A 125 9.70 5.69 -5.60
N GLY A 126 10.39 6.82 -5.42
CA GLY A 126 9.83 8.03 -4.83
C GLY A 126 9.73 7.97 -3.31
N GLU A 127 9.23 9.06 -2.70
CA GLU A 127 9.26 9.23 -1.23
C GLU A 127 7.94 8.92 -0.52
N LYS A 128 6.86 8.67 -1.28
CA LYS A 128 5.50 8.59 -0.72
C LYS A 128 5.07 7.18 -0.35
N ALA A 129 5.40 6.19 -1.17
CA ALA A 129 4.86 4.84 -1.05
C ALA A 129 5.91 3.80 -1.37
N PHE A 130 5.99 2.76 -0.53
CA PHE A 130 6.59 1.51 -0.92
C PHE A 130 5.70 0.84 -1.96
N CYS A 131 4.45 0.55 -1.58
CA CYS A 131 3.39 0.02 -2.43
C CYS A 131 2.04 0.20 -1.74
N ALA A 132 1.10 0.89 -2.39
CA ALA A 132 -0.22 1.17 -1.82
C ALA A 132 -1.27 0.06 -2.01
N GLY A 133 -0.87 -1.10 -2.55
CA GLY A 133 -1.76 -2.25 -2.78
C GLY A 133 -1.70 -2.77 -4.20
N GLY A 134 -2.52 -3.77 -4.51
CA GLY A 134 -2.75 -4.20 -5.89
C GLY A 134 -3.51 -3.14 -6.69
N ASP A 135 -3.31 -3.11 -8.02
CA ASP A 135 -4.04 -2.24 -8.93
C ASP A 135 -5.47 -2.78 -9.17
N ILE A 136 -6.28 -2.79 -8.10
CA ILE A 136 -7.63 -3.37 -8.11
C ILE A 136 -8.61 -2.65 -9.04
N ARG A 137 -8.25 -1.44 -9.50
CA ARG A 137 -8.98 -0.73 -10.56
C ARG A 137 -8.90 -1.49 -11.88
N GLU A 138 -7.73 -2.05 -12.20
CA GLU A 138 -7.54 -2.90 -13.38
C GLU A 138 -8.25 -4.24 -13.19
N VAL A 139 -8.26 -4.79 -11.98
CA VAL A 139 -8.97 -6.05 -11.67
C VAL A 139 -10.48 -5.93 -11.90
N VAL A 140 -11.11 -4.84 -11.45
CA VAL A 140 -12.56 -4.62 -11.62
C VAL A 140 -12.95 -4.25 -13.05
N LYS A 141 -12.06 -3.56 -13.79
CA LYS A 141 -12.30 -3.21 -15.20
C LYS A 141 -11.97 -4.34 -16.17
N GLY A 142 -11.09 -5.25 -15.76
CA GLY A 142 -10.66 -6.39 -16.54
C GLY A 142 -11.75 -7.43 -16.69
N ASP A 143 -11.53 -8.38 -17.61
CA ASP A 143 -12.37 -9.55 -17.69
C ASP A 143 -12.08 -10.53 -16.52
N ARG A 144 -12.94 -11.54 -16.39
CA ARG A 144 -12.80 -12.56 -15.34
C ARG A 144 -11.44 -13.27 -15.37
N LYS A 145 -10.82 -13.41 -16.55
CA LYS A 145 -9.52 -14.07 -16.69
C LYS A 145 -8.41 -13.19 -16.13
N ILE A 146 -8.43 -11.89 -16.39
CA ILE A 146 -7.46 -10.94 -15.84
C ILE A 146 -7.53 -10.94 -14.31
N SER A 147 -8.72 -10.90 -13.73
CA SER A 147 -8.87 -10.95 -12.26
C SER A 147 -8.37 -12.28 -11.69
N GLN A 148 -8.66 -13.40 -12.36
CA GLN A 148 -8.19 -14.74 -11.98
C GLN A 148 -6.67 -14.86 -12.01
N ASP A 149 -6.05 -14.39 -13.10
CA ASP A 149 -4.60 -14.42 -13.31
C ASP A 149 -3.91 -13.51 -12.28
N PHE A 150 -4.44 -12.31 -12.05
CA PHE A 150 -3.90 -11.35 -11.08
C PHE A 150 -3.75 -11.96 -9.68
N PHE A 151 -4.86 -12.41 -9.07
CA PHE A 151 -4.80 -12.97 -7.72
C PHE A 151 -4.00 -14.28 -7.67
N ARG A 152 -4.07 -15.11 -8.72
CA ARG A 152 -3.31 -16.37 -8.77
C ARG A 152 -1.81 -16.10 -8.76
N GLU A 153 -1.35 -15.23 -9.66
CA GLU A 153 0.06 -14.93 -9.83
C GLU A 153 0.61 -14.08 -8.67
N GLU A 154 -0.20 -13.18 -8.11
CA GLU A 154 0.15 -12.44 -6.88
C GLU A 154 0.38 -13.41 -5.72
N TYR A 155 -0.54 -14.34 -5.48
CA TYR A 155 -0.41 -15.28 -4.35
C TYR A 155 0.74 -16.28 -4.56
N VAL A 156 1.02 -16.68 -5.81
CA VAL A 156 2.24 -17.42 -6.16
C VAL A 156 3.50 -16.64 -5.80
N LEU A 157 3.52 -15.33 -6.09
CA LEU A 157 4.62 -14.45 -5.73
C LEU A 157 4.75 -14.27 -4.20
N ASN A 158 3.65 -14.09 -3.48
CA ASN A 158 3.69 -13.98 -2.00
C ASN A 158 4.29 -15.24 -1.36
N ASN A 159 3.86 -16.43 -1.82
CA ASN A 159 4.44 -17.70 -1.36
C ASN A 159 5.92 -17.84 -1.74
N ALA A 160 6.34 -17.33 -2.90
CA ALA A 160 7.74 -17.34 -3.30
C ALA A 160 8.61 -16.44 -2.42
N ILE A 161 8.07 -15.33 -1.91
CA ILE A 161 8.77 -14.45 -0.97
C ILE A 161 8.95 -15.16 0.39
N ASP A 162 7.91 -15.82 0.91
CA ASP A 162 7.98 -16.60 2.16
C ASP A 162 9.00 -17.73 2.09
N SER A 163 9.00 -18.47 0.97
CA SER A 163 9.88 -19.61 0.73
C SER A 163 11.20 -19.24 0.04
N CYS A 164 11.56 -17.95 0.00
CA CYS A 164 12.73 -17.45 -0.69
C CYS A 164 14.02 -18.04 -0.07
N GLN A 165 14.85 -18.66 -0.91
CA GLN A 165 16.07 -19.36 -0.48
C GLN A 165 17.24 -18.42 -0.16
N LYS A 166 17.10 -17.13 -0.50
CA LYS A 166 18.07 -16.07 -0.23
C LYS A 166 17.47 -15.07 0.75
N PRO A 167 18.27 -14.43 1.62
CA PRO A 167 17.80 -13.32 2.45
C PRO A 167 17.05 -12.25 1.64
N TYR A 168 15.76 -12.07 1.96
CA TYR A 168 14.88 -11.08 1.34
C TYR A 168 14.62 -9.92 2.31
N ILE A 169 14.85 -8.69 1.85
CA ILE A 169 14.78 -7.47 2.66
C ILE A 169 13.82 -6.49 1.98
N ALA A 170 12.75 -6.12 2.68
CA ALA A 170 11.82 -5.11 2.21
C ALA A 170 12.03 -3.76 2.92
N PHE A 171 12.33 -2.72 2.15
CA PHE A 171 12.32 -1.34 2.64
C PHE A 171 10.91 -0.76 2.51
N ILE A 172 10.10 -0.94 3.55
CA ILE A 172 8.70 -0.50 3.60
C ILE A 172 8.58 0.98 3.98
N HIS A 173 9.38 1.83 3.32
CA HIS A 173 9.38 3.29 3.46
C HIS A 173 8.15 3.90 2.77
N GLY A 174 7.31 4.61 3.52
CA GLY A 174 6.06 5.19 3.01
C GLY A 174 4.85 4.26 3.14
N ILE A 175 3.81 4.55 2.35
CA ILE A 175 2.57 3.76 2.30
C ILE A 175 2.87 2.30 1.92
N THR A 176 2.39 1.38 2.75
CA THR A 176 2.51 -0.09 2.60
C THR A 176 1.16 -0.72 2.94
N MET A 177 0.32 -0.98 1.94
CA MET A 177 -1.05 -1.50 2.14
C MET A 177 -1.35 -2.65 1.19
N GLY A 178 -2.27 -3.55 1.57
CA GLY A 178 -2.74 -4.67 0.75
C GLY A 178 -1.62 -5.46 0.09
N GLY A 179 -1.61 -5.55 -1.25
CA GLY A 179 -0.54 -6.18 -2.02
C GLY A 179 0.90 -5.74 -1.65
N GLY A 180 1.11 -4.49 -1.21
CA GLY A 180 2.40 -4.04 -0.71
C GLY A 180 2.83 -4.73 0.60
N VAL A 181 1.87 -5.04 1.47
CA VAL A 181 2.11 -5.88 2.64
C VAL A 181 2.49 -7.29 2.19
N GLY A 182 1.79 -7.86 1.21
CA GLY A 182 2.10 -9.17 0.64
C GLY A 182 3.50 -9.29 0.01
N LEU A 183 4.04 -8.19 -0.52
CA LEU A 183 5.40 -8.11 -1.05
C LEU A 183 6.50 -7.96 0.01
N SER A 184 6.13 -7.81 1.29
CA SER A 184 7.06 -7.46 2.35
C SER A 184 6.97 -8.37 3.58
N VAL A 185 5.78 -8.55 4.17
CA VAL A 185 5.61 -9.16 5.50
C VAL A 185 6.11 -10.61 5.59
N HIS A 186 6.04 -11.35 4.48
CA HIS A 186 6.53 -12.73 4.37
C HIS A 186 8.04 -12.81 4.15
N GLY A 187 8.67 -11.69 3.80
CA GLY A 187 10.11 -11.58 3.66
C GLY A 187 10.82 -11.73 5.01
N LEU A 188 12.05 -12.23 4.95
CA LEU A 188 12.87 -12.46 6.13
C LEU A 188 13.11 -11.18 6.96
N PHE A 189 13.36 -10.06 6.28
CA PHE A 189 13.55 -8.76 6.92
C PHE A 189 12.62 -7.71 6.32
N ARG A 190 11.99 -6.92 7.20
CA ARG A 190 11.20 -5.74 6.85
C ARG A 190 11.70 -4.55 7.64
N VAL A 191 12.11 -3.49 6.95
CA VAL A 191 12.67 -2.26 7.52
C VAL A 191 11.67 -1.13 7.36
N ALA A 192 11.08 -0.71 8.48
CA ALA A 192 10.23 0.47 8.53
C ALA A 192 11.04 1.75 8.76
N THR A 193 10.42 2.88 8.46
CA THR A 193 10.90 4.23 8.76
C THR A 193 9.78 5.04 9.39
N GLU A 194 10.05 6.25 9.85
CA GLU A 194 9.02 7.14 10.39
C GLU A 194 7.92 7.49 9.38
N LYS A 195 8.20 7.36 8.07
CA LYS A 195 7.21 7.56 7.00
C LYS A 195 6.37 6.31 6.70
N SER A 196 6.68 5.16 7.28
CA SER A 196 5.93 3.93 7.04
C SER A 196 4.47 4.09 7.47
N LEU A 197 3.53 3.73 6.60
CA LEU A 197 2.10 3.72 6.88
C LEU A 197 1.55 2.36 6.48
N PHE A 198 1.29 1.52 7.46
CA PHE A 198 0.71 0.19 7.29
C PHE A 198 -0.81 0.21 7.44
N ALA A 199 -1.51 -0.52 6.58
CA ALA A 199 -2.90 -0.95 6.81
C ALA A 199 -3.28 -2.14 5.92
N MET A 200 -4.28 -2.90 6.35
CA MET A 200 -5.04 -3.86 5.54
C MET A 200 -6.48 -3.34 5.39
N PRO A 201 -6.75 -2.41 4.44
CA PRO A 201 -8.02 -1.69 4.35
C PRO A 201 -9.10 -2.42 3.53
N GLU A 202 -8.93 -3.71 3.24
CA GLU A 202 -9.72 -4.45 2.24
C GLU A 202 -11.21 -4.56 2.59
N THR A 203 -11.57 -4.56 3.87
CA THR A 203 -12.98 -4.59 4.31
C THR A 203 -13.75 -3.33 3.92
N ALA A 204 -13.05 -2.21 3.67
CA ALA A 204 -13.62 -0.95 3.22
C ALA A 204 -13.93 -0.90 1.72
N ILE A 205 -13.44 -1.89 0.95
CA ILE A 205 -13.62 -1.98 -0.51
C ILE A 205 -14.33 -3.27 -0.93
N GLY A 206 -15.00 -3.96 0.00
CA GLY A 206 -15.74 -5.18 -0.31
C GLY A 206 -14.85 -6.40 -0.58
N LEU A 207 -13.60 -6.39 -0.10
CA LEU A 207 -12.68 -7.53 -0.13
C LEU A 207 -12.35 -7.97 1.31
N PHE A 208 -11.33 -8.78 1.50
CA PHE A 208 -10.81 -9.24 2.79
C PHE A 208 -9.29 -9.08 2.78
N PRO A 209 -8.63 -8.98 3.95
CA PRO A 209 -7.16 -8.91 4.04
C PRO A 209 -6.50 -10.15 3.44
N ASP A 210 -6.13 -10.07 2.17
CA ASP A 210 -5.60 -11.17 1.39
C ASP A 210 -4.06 -11.17 1.38
N VAL A 211 -3.43 -11.70 0.33
CA VAL A 211 -1.97 -11.80 0.16
C VAL A 211 -1.25 -12.42 1.36
N GLY A 212 -1.89 -13.39 2.01
CA GLY A 212 -1.43 -14.06 3.23
C GLY A 212 -1.86 -13.37 4.53
N GLY A 213 -2.79 -12.41 4.50
CA GLY A 213 -3.36 -11.75 5.67
C GLY A 213 -3.95 -12.75 6.67
N GLY A 214 -4.61 -13.81 6.18
CA GLY A 214 -5.11 -14.90 7.02
C GLY A 214 -4.01 -15.69 7.73
N TYR A 215 -2.75 -15.57 7.30
CA TYR A 215 -1.60 -16.25 7.91
C TYR A 215 -0.94 -15.35 8.96
N PHE A 216 -0.50 -14.15 8.58
CA PHE A 216 0.32 -13.33 9.48
C PHE A 216 -0.50 -12.55 10.52
N LEU A 217 -1.72 -12.10 10.20
CA LEU A 217 -2.53 -11.30 11.12
C LEU A 217 -2.88 -12.10 12.40
N PRO A 218 -3.38 -13.35 12.33
CA PRO A 218 -3.67 -14.13 13.53
C PRO A 218 -2.43 -14.48 14.39
N ARG A 219 -1.22 -14.29 13.84
CA ARG A 219 0.06 -14.56 14.51
C ARG A 219 0.65 -13.32 15.18
N LEU A 220 0.04 -12.14 15.00
CA LEU A 220 0.37 -10.97 15.80
C LEU A 220 -0.09 -11.16 17.26
N GLN A 221 0.44 -10.33 18.16
CA GLN A 221 0.14 -10.43 19.59
C GLN A 221 -1.38 -10.37 19.89
N GLY A 222 -1.87 -11.34 20.67
CA GLY A 222 -3.26 -11.39 21.11
C GLY A 222 -4.27 -11.32 19.96
N ARG A 223 -5.15 -10.32 19.99
CA ARG A 223 -6.14 -10.04 18.94
C ARG A 223 -5.81 -8.81 18.09
N LEU A 224 -4.56 -8.33 18.13
CA LEU A 224 -4.13 -7.18 17.34
C LEU A 224 -4.40 -7.39 15.85
N GLY A 225 -4.08 -8.54 15.28
CA GLY A 225 -4.33 -8.80 13.87
C GLY A 225 -5.81 -8.82 13.49
N TYR A 226 -6.69 -9.32 14.37
CA TYR A 226 -8.14 -9.30 14.15
C TYR A 226 -8.67 -7.86 14.13
N PHE A 227 -8.18 -7.03 15.05
CA PHE A 227 -8.46 -5.61 15.08
C PHE A 227 -8.00 -4.90 13.80
N LEU A 228 -6.74 -5.10 13.39
CA LEU A 228 -6.19 -4.48 12.18
C LEU A 228 -6.95 -4.91 10.92
N ALA A 229 -7.29 -6.20 10.81
CA ALA A 229 -8.00 -6.79 9.69
C ALA A 229 -9.43 -6.25 9.51
N LEU A 230 -10.21 -6.20 10.60
CA LEU A 230 -11.62 -5.83 10.53
C LEU A 230 -11.82 -4.32 10.41
N THR A 231 -10.92 -3.53 11.01
CA THR A 231 -11.06 -2.06 11.07
C THR A 231 -10.24 -1.31 10.01
N GLY A 232 -9.26 -1.96 9.39
CA GLY A 232 -8.31 -1.29 8.49
C GLY A 232 -7.48 -0.22 9.20
N PHE A 233 -7.24 -0.36 10.50
CA PHE A 233 -6.52 0.63 11.31
C PHE A 233 -5.11 0.88 10.77
N ARG A 234 -4.69 2.15 10.81
CA ARG A 234 -3.40 2.58 10.27
C ARG A 234 -2.35 2.57 11.37
N LEU A 235 -1.25 1.85 11.15
CA LEU A 235 -0.05 1.96 11.98
C LEU A 235 0.96 2.85 11.26
N LYS A 236 1.56 3.80 12.00
CA LYS A 236 2.51 4.77 11.46
C LYS A 236 3.88 4.59 12.08
N GLY A 237 4.93 4.81 11.30
CA GLY A 237 6.30 4.89 11.78
C GLY A 237 6.72 3.67 12.61
N ARG A 238 7.23 3.94 13.82
CA ARG A 238 7.76 2.91 14.73
C ARG A 238 6.67 1.99 15.29
N ASP A 239 5.39 2.35 15.20
CA ASP A 239 4.29 1.45 15.59
C ASP A 239 4.19 0.23 14.66
N VAL A 240 4.63 0.34 13.40
CA VAL A 240 4.69 -0.80 12.48
C VAL A 240 5.70 -1.85 12.98
N TYR A 241 6.82 -1.39 13.54
CA TYR A 241 7.81 -2.26 14.21
C TYR A 241 7.25 -2.85 15.51
N ARG A 242 6.67 -2.00 16.38
CA ARG A 242 6.13 -2.44 17.69
C ARG A 242 4.98 -3.44 17.56
N ALA A 243 4.19 -3.35 16.49
CA ALA A 243 3.15 -4.31 16.18
C ALA A 243 3.68 -5.67 15.70
N GLY A 244 4.97 -5.79 15.38
CA GLY A 244 5.60 -6.99 14.82
C GLY A 244 5.48 -7.11 13.30
N ILE A 245 5.00 -6.06 12.60
CA ILE A 245 4.88 -6.05 11.13
C ILE A 245 6.20 -5.69 10.46
N ALA A 246 6.97 -4.77 11.02
CA ALA A 246 8.36 -4.56 10.64
C ALA A 246 9.28 -5.32 11.60
N THR A 247 10.37 -5.87 11.08
CA THR A 247 11.42 -6.52 11.91
C THR A 247 12.41 -5.50 12.47
N HIS A 248 12.63 -4.41 11.75
CA HIS A 248 13.58 -3.36 12.10
C HIS A 248 12.95 -1.99 11.80
N PHE A 249 13.47 -0.97 12.44
CA PHE A 249 13.12 0.42 12.20
C PHE A 249 14.39 1.25 12.01
N VAL A 250 14.44 2.10 10.99
CA VAL A 250 15.56 2.99 10.68
C VAL A 250 15.02 4.37 10.35
N ASP A 251 15.67 5.44 10.83
CA ASP A 251 15.32 6.81 10.46
C ASP A 251 15.50 6.98 8.94
N SER A 252 14.53 7.57 8.23
CA SER A 252 14.56 7.58 6.75
C SER A 252 15.79 8.28 6.17
N GLU A 253 16.38 9.24 6.90
CA GLU A 253 17.64 9.91 6.53
C GLU A 253 18.85 8.94 6.43
N LYS A 254 18.79 7.80 7.12
CA LYS A 254 19.85 6.76 7.13
C LYS A 254 19.54 5.60 6.19
N LEU A 255 18.36 5.58 5.55
CA LEU A 255 17.93 4.44 4.74
C LEU A 255 18.82 4.24 3.49
N SER A 256 19.27 5.33 2.86
CA SER A 256 20.20 5.25 1.73
C SER A 256 21.56 4.68 2.14
N LEU A 257 22.09 5.11 3.30
CA LEU A 257 23.34 4.58 3.85
C LEU A 257 23.23 3.09 4.20
N LEU A 258 22.10 2.67 4.78
CA LEU A 258 21.83 1.25 5.02
C LEU A 258 21.81 0.46 3.70
N GLU A 259 21.14 0.98 2.66
CA GLU A 259 21.13 0.34 1.35
C GLU A 259 22.56 0.20 0.81
N GLU A 260 23.34 1.26 0.82
CA GLU A 260 24.74 1.27 0.36
C GLU A 260 25.60 0.24 1.12
N ASP A 261 25.47 0.18 2.44
CA ASP A 261 26.20 -0.78 3.28
C ASP A 261 25.83 -2.21 2.91
N LEU A 262 24.54 -2.53 2.74
CA LEU A 262 24.08 -3.85 2.32
C LEU A 262 24.59 -4.22 0.92
N LEU A 263 24.56 -3.28 -0.02
CA LEU A 263 25.05 -3.47 -1.39
C LEU A 263 26.58 -3.64 -1.46
N SER A 264 27.31 -3.08 -0.49
CA SER A 264 28.78 -3.15 -0.42
C SER A 264 29.31 -4.50 0.09
N LEU A 265 28.45 -5.28 0.77
CA LEU A 265 28.82 -6.58 1.33
C LEU A 265 29.37 -7.54 0.26
N LYS A 266 30.31 -8.39 0.68
CA LYS A 266 30.94 -9.41 -0.16
C LYS A 266 30.52 -10.79 0.34
N SER A 267 29.70 -11.47 -0.45
CA SER A 267 29.20 -12.82 -0.17
C SER A 267 28.64 -13.00 1.26
N PRO A 268 27.74 -12.10 1.73
CA PRO A 268 27.32 -12.09 3.12
C PRO A 268 26.49 -13.32 3.49
N SER A 269 26.65 -13.78 4.73
CA SER A 269 25.71 -14.70 5.36
C SER A 269 24.44 -13.95 5.82
N LYS A 270 23.40 -14.71 6.17
CA LYS A 270 22.16 -14.16 6.74
C LYS A 270 22.43 -13.39 8.05
N GLU A 271 23.33 -13.89 8.88
CA GLU A 271 23.70 -13.30 10.17
C GLU A 271 24.39 -11.96 9.94
N LYS A 272 25.29 -11.88 8.96
CA LYS A 272 25.97 -10.62 8.65
C LYS A 272 25.00 -9.53 8.17
N ILE A 273 23.96 -9.91 7.41
CA ILE A 273 22.89 -9.00 7.00
C ILE A 273 22.10 -8.52 8.23
N ALA A 274 21.74 -9.44 9.13
CA ALA A 274 21.05 -9.09 10.37
C ALA A 274 21.86 -8.11 11.23
N ASP A 275 23.17 -8.32 11.38
CA ASP A 275 24.04 -7.42 12.16
C ASP A 275 24.05 -5.99 11.60
N VAL A 276 24.04 -5.84 10.27
CA VAL A 276 23.96 -4.52 9.62
C VAL A 276 22.61 -3.88 9.93
N LEU A 277 21.51 -4.60 9.75
CA LEU A 277 20.16 -4.10 10.05
C LEU A 277 20.02 -3.69 11.52
N GLU A 278 20.51 -4.52 12.45
CA GLU A 278 20.47 -4.25 13.89
C GLU A 278 21.32 -3.03 14.27
N THR A 279 22.48 -2.86 13.63
CA THR A 279 23.33 -1.67 13.84
C THR A 279 22.59 -0.37 13.50
N TYR A 280 21.84 -0.34 12.40
CA TYR A 280 21.03 0.82 12.03
C TYR A 280 19.80 0.96 12.92
N HIS A 281 19.20 -0.16 13.32
CA HIS A 281 18.05 -0.17 14.22
C HIS A 281 18.37 0.44 15.58
N ALA A 282 19.43 -0.02 16.24
CA ALA A 282 19.89 0.47 17.53
C ALA A 282 20.31 1.96 17.50
N LYS A 283 20.68 2.49 16.32
CA LYS A 283 21.04 3.90 16.12
C LYS A 283 19.87 4.78 15.68
N SER A 284 18.69 4.21 15.44
CA SER A 284 17.50 4.96 15.05
C SER A 284 16.95 5.74 16.24
N LYS A 285 16.55 7.00 16.04
CA LYS A 285 16.15 7.90 17.15
C LYS A 285 14.72 8.37 17.08
N VAL A 286 14.10 8.39 15.89
CA VAL A 286 12.72 8.87 15.75
C VAL A 286 11.78 7.97 16.55
N ASP A 287 11.07 8.54 17.52
CA ASP A 287 10.07 7.87 18.37
C ASP A 287 10.60 6.68 19.19
N GLU A 288 11.91 6.59 19.44
CA GLU A 288 12.55 5.52 20.24
C GLU A 288 11.89 5.38 21.63
N GLY A 289 11.68 6.51 22.33
CA GLY A 289 11.08 6.54 23.68
C GLY A 289 9.56 6.65 23.75
N LYS A 290 8.84 6.75 22.63
CA LYS A 290 7.35 6.76 22.66
C LYS A 290 6.84 5.37 23.04
N ALA A 291 5.63 5.23 23.56
CA ALA A 291 5.01 3.90 23.73
C ALA A 291 4.38 3.44 22.39
N PHE A 292 4.03 2.16 22.27
CA PHE A 292 3.21 1.70 21.14
C PHE A 292 1.85 2.40 21.20
N ALA A 293 1.38 2.98 20.10
CA ALA A 293 0.14 3.76 20.10
C ALA A 293 -1.10 2.97 20.53
N LEU A 294 -1.08 1.63 20.43
CA LEU A 294 -2.18 0.77 20.86
C LEU A 294 -1.93 0.09 22.21
N GLU A 295 -0.81 0.37 22.90
CA GLU A 295 -0.41 -0.32 24.14
C GLU A 295 -1.53 -0.31 25.19
N GLU A 296 -2.07 0.88 25.52
CA GLU A 296 -3.16 1.05 26.49
C GLU A 296 -4.52 0.49 26.02
N HIS A 297 -4.60 0.11 24.74
CA HIS A 297 -5.78 -0.48 24.13
C HIS A 297 -5.62 -1.99 23.89
N LEU A 298 -4.44 -2.59 24.10
CA LEU A 298 -4.23 -4.01 23.84
C LEU A 298 -5.16 -4.90 24.68
N GLY A 299 -5.36 -4.58 25.97
CA GLY A 299 -6.28 -5.32 26.84
C GLY A 299 -7.71 -5.34 26.31
N ARG A 300 -8.23 -4.17 25.87
CA ARG A 300 -9.60 -4.08 25.34
C ARG A 300 -9.72 -4.63 23.92
N ILE A 301 -8.69 -4.50 23.09
CA ILE A 301 -8.61 -5.15 21.78
C ILE A 301 -8.70 -6.67 21.97
N ASN A 302 -7.91 -7.22 22.88
CA ASN A 302 -7.91 -8.65 23.18
C ASN A 302 -9.28 -9.13 23.65
N SER A 303 -9.96 -8.36 24.52
CA SER A 303 -11.30 -8.69 24.99
C SER A 303 -12.35 -8.58 23.87
N CYS A 304 -12.46 -7.42 23.23
CA CYS A 304 -13.54 -7.13 22.28
C CYS A 304 -13.46 -8.02 21.03
N PHE A 305 -12.26 -8.27 20.52
CA PHE A 305 -12.02 -9.05 19.30
C PHE A 305 -11.76 -10.54 19.58
N SER A 306 -12.11 -11.04 20.77
CA SER A 306 -11.99 -12.46 21.12
C SER A 306 -13.14 -13.34 20.61
N ALA A 307 -14.27 -12.73 20.25
CA ALA A 307 -15.49 -13.45 19.90
C ALA A 307 -15.45 -14.11 18.51
N ASN A 308 -16.31 -15.11 18.33
CA ASN A 308 -16.37 -15.92 17.11
C ASN A 308 -17.28 -15.33 16.01
N THR A 309 -18.02 -14.26 16.30
CA THR A 309 -18.91 -13.59 15.35
C THR A 309 -18.67 -12.08 15.35
N VAL A 310 -18.90 -11.43 14.21
CA VAL A 310 -18.73 -9.98 14.07
C VAL A 310 -19.75 -9.24 14.92
N GLU A 311 -20.97 -9.77 15.01
CA GLU A 311 -22.05 -9.25 15.85
C GLU A 311 -21.63 -9.17 17.32
N GLN A 312 -20.99 -10.23 17.85
CA GLN A 312 -20.51 -10.22 19.22
C GLN A 312 -19.33 -9.27 19.41
N ILE A 313 -18.44 -9.13 18.43
CA ILE A 313 -17.36 -8.12 18.48
C ILE A 313 -17.94 -6.70 18.57
N ILE A 314 -18.97 -6.42 17.77
CA ILE A 314 -19.70 -5.14 17.79
C ILE A 314 -20.37 -4.91 19.14
N GLU A 315 -21.03 -5.94 19.70
CA GLU A 315 -21.62 -5.86 21.03
C GLU A 315 -20.56 -5.59 22.10
N ASN A 316 -19.43 -6.30 22.05
CA ASN A 316 -18.34 -6.11 23.01
C ASN A 316 -17.77 -4.69 22.95
N LEU A 317 -17.58 -4.12 21.75
CA LEU A 317 -17.14 -2.72 21.59
C LEU A 317 -18.17 -1.72 22.13
N GLN A 318 -19.46 -2.01 21.92
CA GLN A 318 -20.55 -1.18 22.42
C GLN A 318 -20.65 -1.23 23.96
N GLN A 319 -20.43 -2.40 24.56
CA GLN A 319 -20.42 -2.61 26.01
C GLN A 319 -19.17 -2.03 26.69
N ASP A 320 -17.99 -2.13 26.06
CA ASP A 320 -16.76 -1.47 26.54
C ASP A 320 -16.98 0.04 26.66
N GLY A 321 -17.64 0.65 25.66
CA GLY A 321 -18.13 2.03 25.74
C GLY A 321 -17.03 3.10 25.82
N SER A 322 -15.75 2.73 25.79
CA SER A 322 -14.65 3.70 25.83
C SER A 322 -14.60 4.53 24.54
N PRO A 323 -14.01 5.74 24.57
CA PRO A 323 -13.88 6.57 23.37
C PRO A 323 -13.22 5.82 22.19
N PHE A 324 -12.17 5.03 22.47
CA PHE A 324 -11.52 4.17 21.50
C PHE A 324 -12.49 3.13 20.93
N ALA A 325 -13.19 2.36 21.76
CA ALA A 325 -14.07 1.31 21.28
C ALA A 325 -15.23 1.86 20.44
N LEU A 326 -15.83 2.98 20.86
CA LEU A 326 -16.91 3.64 20.12
C LEU A 326 -16.43 4.26 18.80
N GLU A 327 -15.18 4.72 18.71
CA GLU A 327 -14.59 5.15 17.44
C GLU A 327 -14.42 3.97 16.49
N GLN A 328 -13.86 2.85 16.97
CA GLN A 328 -13.66 1.66 16.17
C GLN A 328 -14.98 1.00 15.75
N LEU A 329 -16.02 1.08 16.59
CA LEU A 329 -17.38 0.68 16.24
C LEU A 329 -17.94 1.50 15.06
N LYS A 330 -17.74 2.83 15.05
CA LYS A 330 -18.14 3.69 13.91
C LYS A 330 -17.41 3.33 12.63
N VAL A 331 -16.16 2.87 12.74
CA VAL A 331 -15.35 2.41 11.61
C VAL A 331 -15.91 1.09 11.08
N ILE A 332 -16.08 0.08 11.93
CA ILE A 332 -16.60 -1.25 11.55
C ILE A 332 -17.97 -1.14 10.86
N ASN A 333 -18.86 -0.27 11.37
CA ASN A 333 -20.20 -0.07 10.79
C ASN A 333 -20.22 0.53 9.38
N LYS A 334 -19.07 0.97 8.85
CA LYS A 334 -18.95 1.47 7.46
C LYS A 334 -18.39 0.41 6.50
N MET A 335 -17.84 -0.68 7.01
CA MET A 335 -17.23 -1.75 6.20
C MET A 335 -18.31 -2.62 5.55
N SER A 336 -17.93 -3.37 4.50
CA SER A 336 -18.86 -4.36 3.93
C SER A 336 -19.21 -5.42 4.98
N PRO A 337 -20.52 -5.66 5.26
CA PRO A 337 -20.93 -6.72 6.18
C PRO A 337 -20.42 -8.10 5.77
N THR A 338 -20.44 -8.39 4.46
CA THR A 338 -19.90 -9.63 3.89
C THR A 338 -18.41 -9.74 4.18
N SER A 339 -17.65 -8.69 3.86
CA SER A 339 -16.21 -8.62 4.09
C SER A 339 -15.82 -8.85 5.55
N LEU A 340 -16.55 -8.26 6.50
CA LEU A 340 -16.29 -8.45 7.92
C LEU A 340 -16.43 -9.93 8.32
N LYS A 341 -17.51 -10.60 7.90
CA LYS A 341 -17.74 -12.00 8.27
C LYS A 341 -16.74 -12.95 7.62
N ILE A 342 -16.44 -12.77 6.33
CA ILE A 342 -15.41 -13.61 5.67
C ILE A 342 -14.04 -13.38 6.28
N THR A 343 -13.69 -12.14 6.66
CA THR A 343 -12.40 -11.80 7.30
C THR A 343 -12.27 -12.49 8.65
N LEU A 344 -13.28 -12.40 9.52
CA LEU A 344 -13.22 -13.05 10.83
C LEU A 344 -13.04 -14.57 10.70
N ARG A 345 -13.78 -15.20 9.78
CA ARG A 345 -13.65 -16.64 9.51
C ARG A 345 -12.29 -17.00 8.92
N GLN A 346 -11.79 -16.24 7.95
CA GLN A 346 -10.48 -16.40 7.33
C GLN A 346 -9.36 -16.36 8.37
N LEU A 347 -9.38 -15.38 9.28
CA LEU A 347 -8.37 -15.26 10.34
C LEU A 347 -8.46 -16.42 11.34
N THR A 348 -9.68 -16.83 11.69
CA THR A 348 -9.91 -17.97 12.59
C THR A 348 -9.36 -19.26 11.98
N GLU A 349 -9.72 -19.57 10.73
CA GLU A 349 -9.23 -20.74 10.01
C GLU A 349 -7.72 -20.66 9.71
N GLY A 350 -7.20 -19.48 9.34
CA GLY A 350 -5.81 -19.26 8.96
C GLY A 350 -4.81 -19.31 10.11
N SER A 351 -5.28 -19.11 11.35
CA SER A 351 -4.46 -19.21 12.57
C SER A 351 -3.79 -20.58 12.74
N SER A 352 -4.39 -21.64 12.19
CA SER A 352 -3.89 -23.03 12.29
C SER A 352 -3.38 -23.60 10.96
N LYS A 353 -3.31 -22.79 9.89
CA LYS A 353 -2.91 -23.20 8.54
C LYS A 353 -1.48 -22.76 8.19
N THR A 354 -0.88 -23.45 7.22
CA THR A 354 0.35 -22.97 6.56
C THR A 354 0.05 -21.79 5.64
N LEU A 355 1.05 -21.01 5.24
CA LEU A 355 0.84 -19.91 4.29
C LEU A 355 0.26 -20.43 2.95
N LYS A 356 0.72 -21.59 2.45
CA LYS A 356 0.19 -22.21 1.22
C LYS A 356 -1.30 -22.52 1.30
N ASP A 357 -1.72 -23.10 2.43
CA ASP A 357 -3.13 -23.41 2.67
C ASP A 357 -3.98 -22.14 2.81
N VAL A 358 -3.42 -21.10 3.45
CA VAL A 358 -4.05 -19.78 3.55
C VAL A 358 -4.21 -19.15 2.18
N LEU A 359 -3.16 -19.08 1.36
CA LEU A 359 -3.23 -18.49 0.01
C LEU A 359 -4.19 -19.26 -0.90
N THR A 360 -4.30 -20.58 -0.71
CA THR A 360 -5.30 -21.40 -1.42
C THR A 360 -6.73 -21.05 -0.98
N MET A 361 -6.94 -20.88 0.33
CA MET A 361 -8.21 -20.39 0.88
C MET A 361 -8.54 -18.99 0.35
N GLU A 362 -7.60 -18.05 0.44
CA GLU A 362 -7.74 -16.68 -0.02
C GLU A 362 -8.01 -16.61 -1.53
N TYR A 363 -7.43 -17.51 -2.34
CA TYR A 363 -7.77 -17.58 -3.76
C TYR A 363 -9.24 -17.87 -3.99
N ARG A 364 -9.84 -18.79 -3.23
CA ARG A 364 -11.28 -19.08 -3.31
C ARG A 364 -12.10 -17.84 -2.93
N LEU A 365 -11.73 -17.21 -1.82
CA LEU A 365 -12.38 -15.99 -1.32
C LEU A 365 -12.31 -14.86 -2.35
N SER A 366 -11.16 -14.63 -2.99
CA SER A 366 -10.98 -13.56 -3.98
C SER A 366 -11.81 -13.81 -5.22
N GLN A 367 -11.87 -15.06 -5.72
CA GLN A 367 -12.72 -15.41 -6.87
C GLN A 367 -14.21 -15.24 -6.57
N ALA A 368 -14.64 -15.51 -5.34
CA ALA A 368 -16.01 -15.28 -4.89
C ALA A 368 -16.31 -13.78 -4.77
N CYS A 369 -15.40 -12.98 -4.18
CA CYS A 369 -15.57 -11.53 -4.04
C CYS A 369 -15.63 -10.81 -5.39
N VAL A 370 -14.76 -11.18 -6.35
CA VAL A 370 -14.78 -10.64 -7.73
C VAL A 370 -16.11 -10.91 -8.43
N GLY A 371 -16.73 -12.07 -8.17
CA GLY A 371 -18.06 -12.40 -8.69
C GLY A 371 -19.22 -11.79 -7.88
N GLY A 372 -18.93 -11.17 -6.74
CA GLY A 372 -19.91 -10.58 -5.83
C GLY A 372 -20.23 -9.12 -6.14
N HIS A 373 -21.09 -8.55 -5.31
CA HIS A 373 -21.53 -7.15 -5.44
C HIS A 373 -20.54 -6.16 -4.80
N ASP A 374 -20.09 -6.45 -3.57
CA ASP A 374 -19.43 -5.46 -2.73
C ASP A 374 -18.04 -5.07 -3.24
N PHE A 375 -17.28 -5.98 -3.86
CA PHE A 375 -15.94 -5.65 -4.33
C PHE A 375 -15.94 -4.59 -5.45
N PRO A 376 -16.67 -4.78 -6.58
CA PRO A 376 -16.81 -3.73 -7.58
C PRO A 376 -17.39 -2.42 -7.02
N GLU A 377 -18.39 -2.49 -6.14
CA GLU A 377 -19.02 -1.31 -5.52
C GLU A 377 -18.06 -0.55 -4.59
N GLY A 378 -17.28 -1.26 -3.78
CA GLY A 378 -16.28 -0.68 -2.90
C GLY A 378 -15.15 -0.01 -3.68
N VAL A 379 -14.67 -0.65 -4.75
CA VAL A 379 -13.70 -0.06 -5.67
C VAL A 379 -14.26 1.18 -6.35
N ARG A 380 -15.53 1.15 -6.78
CA ARG A 380 -16.21 2.34 -7.32
C ARG A 380 -16.19 3.48 -6.31
N ALA A 381 -16.73 3.27 -5.12
CA ALA A 381 -16.90 4.29 -4.10
C ALA A 381 -15.57 4.90 -3.60
N VAL A 382 -14.54 4.07 -3.42
CA VAL A 382 -13.27 4.51 -2.81
C VAL A 382 -12.26 5.00 -3.85
N LEU A 383 -12.18 4.35 -5.02
CA LEU A 383 -11.09 4.57 -5.96
C LEU A 383 -11.49 5.23 -7.27
N ILE A 384 -12.70 4.97 -7.78
CA ILE A 384 -13.17 5.51 -9.07
C ILE A 384 -13.88 6.85 -8.84
N ASP A 385 -15.04 6.82 -8.17
CA ASP A 385 -15.88 7.99 -7.93
C ASP A 385 -15.40 8.79 -6.72
N LYS A 386 -14.71 8.11 -5.78
CA LYS A 386 -14.15 8.69 -4.55
C LYS A 386 -15.21 9.39 -3.67
N ASP A 387 -16.46 8.91 -3.71
CA ASP A 387 -17.57 9.44 -2.93
C ASP A 387 -17.57 8.96 -1.46
N GLN A 388 -16.79 7.91 -1.15
CA GLN A 388 -16.75 7.27 0.17
C GLN A 388 -18.13 6.81 0.67
N SER A 389 -19.05 6.48 -0.25
CA SER A 389 -20.44 6.07 0.05
C SER A 389 -20.83 4.76 -0.64
N PRO A 390 -20.11 3.66 -0.36
CA PRO A 390 -20.45 2.37 -0.93
C PRO A 390 -21.84 1.91 -0.50
N LYS A 391 -22.57 1.27 -1.42
CA LYS A 391 -23.90 0.70 -1.20
C LYS A 391 -23.82 -0.82 -1.05
N TRP A 392 -23.38 -1.28 0.11
CA TRP A 392 -23.19 -2.71 0.37
C TRP A 392 -24.44 -3.55 0.16
N LYS A 393 -24.26 -4.77 -0.34
CA LYS A 393 -25.29 -5.78 -0.51
C LYS A 393 -24.76 -7.16 -0.06
N PRO A 394 -25.18 -7.65 1.12
CA PRO A 394 -26.23 -7.11 1.99
C PRO A 394 -25.82 -5.81 2.70
N ALA A 395 -26.80 -5.02 3.14
CA ALA A 395 -26.56 -3.72 3.77
C ALA A 395 -26.26 -3.86 5.28
N SER A 396 -26.64 -4.98 5.89
CA SER A 396 -26.45 -5.24 7.32
C SER A 396 -25.86 -6.64 7.58
N LEU A 397 -25.23 -6.80 8.74
CA LEU A 397 -24.65 -8.10 9.16
C LEU A 397 -25.69 -9.20 9.31
N ALA A 398 -26.90 -8.86 9.78
CA ALA A 398 -28.00 -9.80 10.00
C ALA A 398 -28.46 -10.49 8.69
N GLU A 399 -28.28 -9.84 7.54
CA GLU A 399 -28.64 -10.38 6.24
C GLU A 399 -27.54 -11.27 5.62
N VAL A 400 -26.33 -11.28 6.20
CA VAL A 400 -25.24 -12.14 5.75
C VAL A 400 -25.35 -13.48 6.49
N THR A 401 -25.92 -14.50 5.83
CA THR A 401 -26.10 -15.83 6.44
C THR A 401 -24.79 -16.64 6.49
N ASP A 402 -24.74 -17.64 7.36
CA ASP A 402 -23.58 -18.54 7.46
C ASP A 402 -23.38 -19.38 6.20
N GLU A 403 -24.47 -19.72 5.49
CA GLU A 403 -24.41 -20.39 4.19
C GLU A 403 -23.82 -19.47 3.13
N ALA A 404 -24.20 -18.18 3.14
CA ALA A 404 -23.63 -17.18 2.24
C ALA A 404 -22.12 -17.06 2.48
N VAL A 405 -21.67 -16.90 3.73
CA VAL A 405 -20.23 -16.88 4.09
C VAL A 405 -19.55 -18.18 3.65
N SER A 406 -20.13 -19.33 3.96
CA SER A 406 -19.56 -20.65 3.61
C SER A 406 -19.40 -20.86 2.11
N SER A 407 -20.23 -20.22 1.28
CA SER A 407 -20.09 -20.29 -0.17
C SER A 407 -18.78 -19.70 -0.69
N TYR A 408 -18.20 -18.69 -0.01
CA TYR A 408 -16.92 -18.07 -0.38
C TYR A 408 -15.73 -19.03 -0.14
N PHE A 409 -15.85 -19.93 0.82
CA PHE A 409 -14.77 -20.86 1.22
C PHE A 409 -14.79 -22.19 0.43
N LYS A 410 -15.78 -22.41 -0.44
CA LYS A 410 -15.89 -23.64 -1.23
C LYS A 410 -14.70 -23.81 -2.16
N SER A 411 -14.20 -25.05 -2.28
CA SER A 411 -13.15 -25.38 -3.24
C SER A 411 -13.60 -25.08 -4.67
N LEU A 412 -12.66 -24.54 -5.46
CA LEU A 412 -12.84 -24.35 -6.90
C LEU A 412 -12.49 -25.61 -7.72
N GLY A 413 -12.34 -26.77 -7.06
CA GLY A 413 -11.97 -28.04 -7.67
C GLY A 413 -10.60 -27.96 -8.36
N SER A 414 -10.55 -28.31 -9.65
CA SER A 414 -9.31 -28.24 -10.44
C SER A 414 -8.75 -26.82 -10.58
N ASN A 415 -9.55 -25.79 -10.33
CA ASN A 415 -9.17 -24.38 -10.46
C ASN A 415 -8.62 -23.76 -9.17
N ASP A 416 -8.56 -24.51 -8.07
CA ASP A 416 -7.89 -24.05 -6.85
C ASP A 416 -6.43 -23.63 -7.13
N LEU A 417 -5.90 -22.75 -6.28
CA LEU A 417 -4.49 -22.40 -6.31
C LEU A 417 -3.64 -23.64 -5.92
N LYS A 418 -2.51 -23.83 -6.61
CA LYS A 418 -1.54 -24.90 -6.34
C LYS A 418 -0.16 -24.25 -6.21
N LEU A 419 0.55 -24.50 -5.10
CA LEU A 419 1.79 -23.80 -4.69
C LEU A 419 2.93 -24.73 -4.28
#